data_AF-A0A8S2RR70-F1
#
_entry.id   AF-A0A8S2RR70-F1
#
_cell.length_a   1.000
_cell.length_b   1.000
_cell.length_c   1.000
_cell.angle_alpha   90.00
_cell.angle_beta   90.00
_cell.angle_gamma   90.00
#
_symmetry.space_group_name_H-M   'P 1'
#
loop_
_entity.id
_entity.type
_entity.pdbx_description
1 polymer ?
#
loop_
_entity_poly.entity_id
_entity_poly.type
_entity_poly.pdbx_seq_one_letter_code
_entity_poly.pdbx_strand_id
1 'polypeptide(L)'
;TNNFDNQSSLETPTLANDNLSINDETTDFVVDGYSENGGLEDENQIRQNNHDLLQKIDDIDPIELSADANLQLHFMLEVYEMPNDGEEFIKLFCTTIGHNQGNLELVYILITSLNVYVLRKQLEVNGSLKIEKLESVRLEQIELIECGPNEQYLRLITTRRYKLPSWTTGSSKLTKAICNAISFATAVGRYVSPKISAANMQEISIKKFLAIDLKRSAPSDVSLLRYSLTFWEEPQLTGKNLRKEGLLYTRVSSPPMQRLARLAVKQKTFETWKATYVTLRADRLNIYTSKSDKEPVLSYALLDENCQGCRRNRTSDRPFTVEIMFTNDVTLLLAAKTKIEQDEWLNAIMKAISQGRLAFKDDMSSNTVPCSAILTDEKLYVCHEEQDSLFVRFLDTIKLDYIVRLYIDANCKYYCILEIEQGKSQNSKYWIFYFLFCEEMLEFMESIQKAVSNVYQVLLDIQPVVDTELQRDCQRTSNRLISLYRSSKLS
;
A
#
# COMPACT_ATOMS: atom_id res chain seq x y z
N THR A 1 36.31 -53.59 -28.87
CA THR A 1 36.82 -54.19 -30.13
C THR A 1 37.04 -53.07 -31.13
N ASN A 2 38.32 -52.73 -31.33
CA ASN A 2 38.93 -52.15 -32.53
C ASN A 2 38.47 -50.80 -33.14
N ASN A 3 39.47 -50.11 -33.71
CA ASN A 3 39.46 -49.06 -34.74
C ASN A 3 39.14 -47.61 -34.28
N PHE A 4 39.90 -46.58 -34.68
CA PHE A 4 41.20 -46.60 -35.40
C PHE A 4 42.03 -45.30 -35.15
N ASP A 5 43.35 -45.42 -35.30
CA ASP A 5 44.38 -44.39 -35.10
C ASP A 5 44.58 -43.42 -36.28
N ASN A 6 45.20 -42.26 -35.99
CA ASN A 6 46.43 -41.69 -36.60
C ASN A 6 46.59 -40.22 -36.10
N GLN A 7 47.74 -39.72 -35.61
CA GLN A 7 49.10 -39.60 -36.19
C GLN A 7 49.16 -38.70 -37.45
N SER A 8 50.11 -37.76 -37.62
CA SER A 8 51.31 -37.38 -36.83
C SER A 8 51.41 -35.82 -36.72
N SER A 9 52.51 -35.04 -36.59
CA SER A 9 53.95 -35.20 -36.88
C SER A 9 54.85 -34.33 -35.96
N LEU A 10 56.16 -34.28 -36.30
CA LEU A 10 57.29 -33.51 -35.73
C LEU A 10 57.37 -32.08 -36.38
N GLU A 11 58.29 -31.13 -36.10
CA GLU A 11 59.57 -31.11 -35.34
C GLU A 11 60.01 -29.67 -34.93
N THR A 12 61.07 -29.55 -34.11
CA THR A 12 61.79 -28.33 -33.63
C THR A 12 62.81 -27.78 -34.69
N PRO A 13 63.44 -26.55 -34.65
CA PRO A 13 64.38 -26.14 -33.57
C PRO A 13 64.84 -24.64 -33.34
N THR A 14 65.43 -24.42 -32.14
CA THR A 14 66.65 -23.62 -31.78
C THR A 14 66.82 -22.08 -31.90
N LEU A 15 67.31 -21.53 -30.77
CA LEU A 15 68.45 -20.58 -30.56
C LEU A 15 68.37 -19.07 -30.91
N ALA A 16 68.20 -18.28 -29.84
CA ALA A 16 69.12 -17.26 -29.29
C ALA A 16 69.93 -16.30 -30.21
N ASN A 17 69.85 -15.00 -29.89
CA ASN A 17 71.02 -14.18 -29.57
C ASN A 17 70.62 -12.89 -28.83
N ASP A 18 71.43 -12.47 -27.85
CA ASP A 18 71.35 -11.15 -27.21
C ASP A 18 71.93 -10.05 -28.12
N ASN A 19 71.47 -8.81 -27.96
CA ASN A 19 72.32 -7.61 -28.09
C ASN A 19 71.63 -6.37 -27.49
N LEU A 20 72.40 -5.57 -26.73
CA LEU A 20 71.95 -4.33 -26.09
C LEU A 20 72.32 -3.11 -26.94
N SER A 21 71.38 -2.18 -27.13
CA SER A 21 71.66 -0.77 -27.43
C SER A 21 70.52 0.12 -26.92
N ILE A 22 70.76 1.43 -26.79
CA ILE A 22 70.09 2.35 -25.85
C ILE A 22 69.42 3.52 -26.58
N ASN A 23 68.36 4.09 -25.97
CA ASN A 23 67.50 5.21 -26.42
C ASN A 23 66.54 4.87 -27.59
N ASP A 24 65.33 5.46 -27.71
CA ASP A 24 64.82 6.76 -27.25
C ASP A 24 63.50 6.71 -26.45
N GLU A 25 63.03 7.88 -25.98
CA GLU A 25 61.82 8.08 -25.19
C GLU A 25 60.51 7.95 -26.00
N THR A 26 59.50 7.25 -25.47
CA THR A 26 58.10 7.69 -25.53
C THR A 26 57.28 7.07 -24.40
N THR A 27 56.28 7.79 -23.91
CA THR A 27 55.43 7.41 -22.77
C THR A 27 54.28 6.50 -23.18
N ASP A 28 53.97 5.48 -22.39
CA ASP A 28 52.61 4.94 -22.34
C ASP A 28 52.24 4.38 -20.94
N PHE A 29 50.94 4.20 -20.69
CA PHE A 29 50.39 4.05 -19.35
C PHE A 29 50.57 2.65 -18.72
N VAL A 30 50.93 2.62 -17.42
CA VAL A 30 50.76 1.43 -16.57
C VAL A 30 49.28 1.29 -16.21
N VAL A 31 48.72 0.11 -16.49
CA VAL A 31 47.41 -0.31 -15.98
C VAL A 31 47.65 -1.19 -14.76
N ASP A 32 47.44 -0.64 -13.56
CA ASP A 32 47.43 -1.45 -12.34
C ASP A 32 46.23 -2.40 -12.34
N GLY A 33 46.47 -3.65 -11.95
CA GLY A 33 45.48 -4.72 -12.03
C GLY A 33 44.46 -4.66 -10.90
N TYR A 34 43.16 -4.70 -11.25
CA TYR A 34 42.09 -4.94 -10.28
C TYR A 34 42.18 -6.37 -9.74
N SER A 35 42.28 -6.53 -8.41
CA SER A 35 42.30 -7.83 -7.76
C SER A 35 40.88 -8.37 -7.52
N GLU A 36 40.53 -9.47 -8.18
CA GLU A 36 39.19 -10.10 -8.08
C GLU A 36 38.82 -10.56 -6.65
N ASN A 37 39.81 -10.74 -5.76
CA ASN A 37 39.58 -11.21 -4.39
C ASN A 37 38.85 -10.18 -3.49
N GLY A 38 38.97 -8.87 -3.76
CA GLY A 38 38.44 -7.83 -2.84
C GLY A 38 36.92 -7.92 -2.66
N GLY A 39 36.17 -8.05 -3.76
CA GLY A 39 34.71 -8.14 -3.71
C GLY A 39 34.17 -9.38 -3.00
N LEU A 40 34.96 -10.46 -2.91
CA LEU A 40 34.57 -11.68 -2.17
C LEU A 40 34.74 -11.52 -0.66
N GLU A 41 35.71 -10.73 -0.19
CA GLU A 41 35.85 -10.41 1.24
C GLU A 41 34.75 -9.43 1.67
N ASP A 42 34.49 -8.39 0.88
CA ASP A 42 33.40 -7.42 1.09
C ASP A 42 32.01 -8.09 1.10
N GLU A 43 31.70 -8.96 0.12
CA GLU A 43 30.43 -9.69 0.08
C GLU A 43 30.23 -10.55 1.33
N ASN A 44 31.25 -11.28 1.79
CA ASN A 44 31.13 -12.12 2.98
C ASN A 44 30.96 -11.28 4.25
N GLN A 45 31.56 -10.09 4.32
CA GLN A 45 31.33 -9.15 5.42
C GLN A 45 29.90 -8.58 5.40
N ILE A 46 29.35 -8.26 4.22
CA ILE A 46 27.95 -7.84 4.05
C ILE A 46 26.98 -8.97 4.45
N ARG A 47 27.24 -10.22 4.07
CA ARG A 47 26.44 -11.41 4.48
C ARG A 47 26.35 -11.51 6.00
N GLN A 48 27.50 -11.43 6.68
CA GLN A 48 27.56 -11.51 8.15
C GLN A 48 26.86 -10.33 8.83
N ASN A 49 27.11 -9.10 8.37
CA ASN A 49 26.47 -7.89 8.90
C ASN A 49 24.94 -7.95 8.76
N ASN A 50 24.43 -8.31 7.57
CA ASN A 50 22.99 -8.44 7.31
C ASN A 50 22.37 -9.52 8.22
N HIS A 51 23.02 -10.68 8.35
CA HIS A 51 22.58 -11.77 9.22
C HIS A 51 22.51 -11.35 10.71
N ASP A 52 23.57 -10.72 11.22
CA ASP A 52 23.69 -10.33 12.63
C ASP A 52 22.80 -9.13 12.99
N LEU A 53 22.31 -8.40 11.99
CA LEU A 53 21.23 -7.43 12.14
C LEU A 53 19.85 -8.09 12.20
N LEU A 54 19.58 -9.06 11.32
CA LEU A 54 18.31 -9.80 11.27
C LEU A 54 18.07 -10.66 12.51
N GLN A 55 19.11 -11.32 13.06
CA GLN A 55 18.99 -12.14 14.27
C GLN A 55 18.61 -11.35 15.55
N LYS A 56 18.67 -10.01 15.53
CA LYS A 56 18.20 -9.18 16.66
C LYS A 56 16.68 -8.96 16.66
N ILE A 57 15.97 -9.52 15.68
CA ILE A 57 14.55 -9.32 15.40
C ILE A 57 13.69 -10.51 15.91
N ASP A 58 14.21 -11.27 16.91
CA ASP A 58 13.41 -12.25 17.66
C ASP A 58 12.34 -11.56 18.51
N ASP A 59 11.08 -11.64 18.09
CA ASP A 59 9.87 -11.44 18.88
C ASP A 59 8.74 -12.27 18.23
N ILE A 60 7.81 -12.80 19.02
CA ILE A 60 6.62 -13.49 18.49
C ILE A 60 5.40 -12.65 18.82
N ASP A 61 4.85 -11.99 17.80
CA ASP A 61 3.63 -11.21 17.92
C ASP A 61 2.45 -12.09 18.38
N PRO A 62 1.62 -11.64 19.35
CA PRO A 62 0.48 -12.42 19.83
C PRO A 62 -0.67 -12.41 18.82
N ILE A 63 -0.90 -13.57 18.19
CA ILE A 63 -1.89 -13.77 17.12
C ILE A 63 -3.31 -14.00 17.65
N GLU A 64 -3.44 -14.64 18.82
CA GLU A 64 -4.73 -14.94 19.46
C GLU A 64 -5.07 -13.93 20.55
N LEU A 65 -6.36 -13.57 20.69
CA LEU A 65 -6.85 -12.78 21.81
C LEU A 65 -7.41 -13.67 22.92
N SER A 66 -6.99 -13.39 24.15
CA SER A 66 -7.60 -13.95 25.36
C SER A 66 -8.98 -13.32 25.60
N ALA A 67 -10.03 -14.13 25.65
CA ALA A 67 -11.33 -13.72 26.18
C ALA A 67 -11.47 -14.21 27.62
N ASP A 68 -11.72 -13.29 28.56
CA ASP A 68 -11.98 -13.64 29.97
C ASP A 68 -13.41 -14.16 30.17
N ALA A 69 -13.74 -14.58 31.39
CA ALA A 69 -15.06 -15.11 31.71
C ALA A 69 -16.20 -14.07 31.51
N ASN A 70 -15.91 -12.78 31.68
CA ASN A 70 -16.89 -11.71 31.50
C ASN A 70 -17.19 -11.47 30.02
N LEU A 71 -16.15 -11.43 29.18
CA LEU A 71 -16.28 -11.27 27.73
C LEU A 71 -16.91 -12.50 27.08
N GLN A 72 -16.57 -13.71 27.53
CA GLN A 72 -17.24 -14.95 27.10
C GLN A 72 -18.74 -14.95 27.47
N LEU A 73 -19.08 -14.53 28.70
CA LEU A 73 -20.47 -14.36 29.12
C LEU A 73 -21.21 -13.31 28.27
N HIS A 74 -20.56 -12.19 27.93
CA HIS A 74 -21.14 -11.18 27.04
C HIS A 74 -21.39 -11.73 25.63
N PHE A 75 -20.46 -12.49 25.05
CA PHE A 75 -20.69 -13.15 23.76
C PHE A 75 -21.90 -14.11 23.80
N MET A 76 -22.03 -14.88 24.88
CA MET A 76 -23.14 -15.81 25.10
C MET A 76 -24.52 -15.12 25.20
N LEU A 77 -24.56 -13.88 25.69
CA LEU A 77 -25.79 -13.11 25.88
C LEU A 77 -26.17 -12.22 24.68
N GLU A 78 -25.19 -11.60 24.01
CA GLU A 78 -25.43 -10.53 23.02
C GLU A 78 -24.98 -10.87 21.58
N VAL A 79 -24.16 -11.92 21.39
CA VAL A 79 -23.58 -12.25 20.07
C VAL A 79 -24.10 -13.59 19.52
N TYR A 80 -24.11 -14.63 20.35
CA TYR A 80 -24.50 -15.99 19.99
C TYR A 80 -25.94 -16.03 19.48
N GLU A 81 -26.17 -16.79 18.40
CA GLU A 81 -27.50 -16.92 17.79
C GLU A 81 -28.25 -18.12 18.32
N MET A 82 -27.52 -19.14 18.78
CA MET A 82 -28.09 -20.38 19.31
C MET A 82 -27.54 -20.70 20.71
N PRO A 83 -27.56 -19.75 21.69
CA PRO A 83 -26.93 -19.98 23.01
C PRO A 83 -27.54 -21.15 23.80
N ASN A 84 -28.77 -21.56 23.49
CA ASN A 84 -29.43 -22.73 24.08
C ASN A 84 -29.01 -24.08 23.44
N ASP A 85 -28.35 -24.07 22.29
CA ASP A 85 -27.98 -25.28 21.53
C ASP A 85 -26.61 -25.85 21.95
N GLY A 86 -25.97 -25.29 22.98
CA GLY A 86 -24.62 -25.67 23.41
C GLY A 86 -23.50 -24.98 22.60
N GLU A 87 -23.70 -23.70 22.28
CA GLU A 87 -22.70 -22.88 21.61
C GLU A 87 -21.54 -22.54 22.58
N GLU A 88 -20.33 -23.03 22.30
CA GLU A 88 -19.14 -22.89 23.15
C GLU A 88 -18.08 -22.01 22.50
N PHE A 89 -17.36 -21.20 23.29
CA PHE A 89 -16.22 -20.40 22.81
C PHE A 89 -15.04 -21.30 22.41
N ILE A 90 -14.47 -21.08 21.21
CA ILE A 90 -13.27 -21.79 20.75
C ILE A 90 -12.06 -20.85 20.62
N LYS A 91 -12.16 -19.78 19.82
CA LYS A 91 -11.06 -18.82 19.60
C LYS A 91 -11.57 -17.42 19.27
N LEU A 92 -10.72 -16.43 19.52
CA LEU A 92 -10.92 -15.02 19.17
C LEU A 92 -9.64 -14.47 18.52
N PHE A 93 -9.79 -13.86 17.34
CA PHE A 93 -8.69 -13.24 16.59
C PHE A 93 -9.00 -11.78 16.30
N CYS A 94 -7.96 -10.96 16.10
CA CYS A 94 -8.08 -9.60 15.58
C CYS A 94 -7.55 -9.54 14.14
N THR A 95 -8.25 -8.87 13.24
CA THR A 95 -7.87 -8.74 11.82
C THR A 95 -8.44 -7.44 11.26
N THR A 96 -8.20 -7.14 9.98
CA THR A 96 -8.82 -5.99 9.30
C THR A 96 -9.71 -6.43 8.14
N ILE A 97 -10.48 -5.48 7.60
CA ILE A 97 -11.16 -5.58 6.31
C ILE A 97 -10.76 -4.37 5.46
N GLY A 98 -10.48 -4.62 4.18
CA GLY A 98 -10.27 -3.57 3.17
C GLY A 98 -8.87 -2.93 3.17
N HIS A 99 -7.88 -3.50 3.88
CA HIS A 99 -6.48 -3.02 3.84
C HIS A 99 -5.96 -2.86 2.42
N ASN A 100 -6.21 -3.89 1.59
CA ASN A 100 -5.82 -3.92 0.18
C ASN A 100 -6.65 -2.95 -0.71
N GLN A 101 -7.68 -2.29 -0.17
CA GLN A 101 -8.55 -1.34 -0.89
C GLN A 101 -8.27 0.13 -0.51
N GLY A 102 -7.34 0.39 0.42
CA GLY A 102 -7.10 1.74 0.96
C GLY A 102 -7.98 2.12 2.14
N ASN A 103 -8.70 1.16 2.72
CA ASN A 103 -9.42 1.29 3.99
C ASN A 103 -8.65 0.56 5.10
N LEU A 104 -8.97 0.79 6.36
CA LEU A 104 -8.50 -0.03 7.47
C LEU A 104 -9.60 -0.19 8.52
N GLU A 105 -10.57 -1.06 8.26
CA GLU A 105 -11.58 -1.38 9.26
C GLU A 105 -11.09 -2.53 10.14
N LEU A 106 -11.01 -2.33 11.46
CA LEU A 106 -10.63 -3.38 12.40
C LEU A 106 -11.85 -4.23 12.79
N VAL A 107 -11.71 -5.55 12.70
CA VAL A 107 -12.74 -6.52 13.10
C VAL A 107 -12.16 -7.67 13.91
N TYR A 108 -13.03 -8.36 14.62
CA TYR A 108 -12.68 -9.55 15.41
C TYR A 108 -13.39 -10.77 14.86
N ILE A 109 -12.65 -11.86 14.72
CA ILE A 109 -13.18 -13.14 14.28
C ILE A 109 -13.36 -14.01 15.52
N LEU A 110 -14.62 -14.19 15.94
CA LEU A 110 -15.00 -15.05 17.04
C LEU A 110 -15.48 -16.39 16.48
N ILE A 111 -14.82 -17.47 16.86
CA ILE A 111 -15.13 -18.84 16.45
C ILE A 111 -15.71 -19.57 17.65
N THR A 112 -16.88 -20.19 17.46
CA THR A 112 -17.58 -21.02 18.44
C THR A 112 -17.65 -22.48 17.96
N SER A 113 -18.27 -23.37 18.73
CA SER A 113 -18.60 -24.74 18.31
C SER A 113 -19.61 -24.84 17.17
N LEU A 114 -20.35 -23.76 16.85
CA LEU A 114 -21.44 -23.75 15.86
C LEU A 114 -21.27 -22.71 14.73
N ASN A 115 -20.63 -21.58 15.00
CA ASN A 115 -20.58 -20.41 14.12
C ASN A 115 -19.17 -19.78 14.04
N VAL A 116 -18.99 -18.95 13.01
CA VAL A 116 -17.98 -17.90 12.96
C VAL A 116 -18.69 -16.55 12.88
N TYR A 117 -18.32 -15.63 13.75
CA TYR A 117 -18.86 -14.27 13.84
C TYR A 117 -17.81 -13.25 13.45
N VAL A 118 -18.21 -12.23 12.68
CA VAL A 118 -17.41 -11.03 12.42
C VAL A 118 -17.95 -9.90 13.27
N LEU A 119 -17.14 -9.39 14.18
CA LEU A 119 -17.52 -8.38 15.17
C LEU A 119 -16.75 -7.08 14.97
N ARG A 120 -17.38 -5.94 15.26
CA ARG A 120 -16.77 -4.61 15.31
C ARG A 120 -16.90 -4.06 16.74
N LYS A 121 -15.86 -3.36 17.22
CA LYS A 121 -15.90 -2.62 18.50
C LYS A 121 -16.29 -1.16 18.20
N GLN A 122 -17.44 -0.73 18.68
CA GLN A 122 -17.95 0.64 18.51
C GLN A 122 -17.92 1.38 19.86
N LEU A 123 -17.48 2.64 19.85
CA LEU A 123 -17.63 3.54 20.99
C LEU A 123 -18.99 4.23 20.90
N GLU A 124 -19.84 4.09 21.91
CA GLU A 124 -21.11 4.79 21.99
C GLU A 124 -20.95 6.23 22.49
N VAL A 125 -21.95 7.08 22.25
CA VAL A 125 -21.97 8.51 22.65
C VAL A 125 -21.89 8.71 24.17
N ASN A 126 -22.26 7.68 24.94
CA ASN A 126 -22.14 7.63 26.40
C ASN A 126 -20.72 7.26 26.90
N GLY A 127 -19.77 7.01 25.99
CA GLY A 127 -18.40 6.56 26.31
C GLY A 127 -18.27 5.06 26.60
N SER A 128 -19.36 4.29 26.54
CA SER A 128 -19.32 2.83 26.69
C SER A 128 -18.88 2.14 25.39
N LEU A 129 -18.40 0.91 25.53
CA LEU A 129 -17.94 0.09 24.41
C LEU A 129 -19.01 -0.94 24.07
N LYS A 130 -19.48 -0.91 22.83
CA LYS A 130 -20.44 -1.86 22.28
C LYS A 130 -19.76 -2.78 21.27
N ILE A 131 -20.16 -4.04 21.28
CA ILE A 131 -19.75 -5.04 20.30
C ILE A 131 -20.89 -5.18 19.29
N GLU A 132 -20.64 -4.74 18.06
CA GLU A 132 -21.55 -4.84 16.93
C GLU A 132 -21.25 -6.14 16.17
N LYS A 133 -22.25 -7.01 15.98
CA LYS A 133 -22.14 -8.16 15.08
C LYS A 133 -22.39 -7.69 13.65
N LEU A 134 -21.39 -7.79 12.78
CA LEU A 134 -21.48 -7.43 11.37
C LEU A 134 -22.06 -8.57 10.55
N GLU A 135 -21.51 -9.77 10.71
CA GLU A 135 -21.86 -10.97 9.95
C GLU A 135 -21.79 -12.21 10.83
N SER A 136 -22.56 -13.24 10.47
CA SER A 136 -22.53 -14.56 11.08
C SER A 136 -22.59 -15.65 10.01
N VAL A 137 -21.86 -16.74 10.21
CA VAL A 137 -21.91 -17.92 9.35
C VAL A 137 -21.78 -19.19 10.17
N ARG A 138 -22.75 -20.09 10.02
CA ARG A 138 -22.69 -21.43 10.64
C ARG A 138 -21.58 -22.25 10.02
N LEU A 139 -20.85 -23.01 10.84
CA LEU A 139 -19.76 -23.88 10.40
C LEU A 139 -20.23 -24.91 9.34
N GLU A 140 -21.45 -25.44 9.51
CA GLU A 140 -22.10 -26.35 8.55
C GLU A 140 -22.29 -25.76 7.14
N GLN A 141 -22.23 -24.43 7.00
CA GLN A 141 -22.46 -23.72 5.74
C GLN A 141 -21.18 -23.31 5.01
N ILE A 142 -20.00 -23.44 5.63
CA ILE A 142 -18.71 -23.06 5.00
C ILE A 142 -18.27 -24.18 4.05
N GLU A 143 -18.27 -23.93 2.74
CA GLU A 143 -17.79 -24.92 1.76
C GLU A 143 -16.27 -24.80 1.54
N LEU A 144 -15.78 -23.56 1.52
CA LEU A 144 -14.45 -23.20 1.05
C LEU A 144 -13.91 -21.97 1.81
N ILE A 145 -12.65 -22.07 2.23
CA ILE A 145 -11.81 -20.95 2.67
C ILE A 145 -10.86 -20.63 1.51
N GLU A 146 -10.98 -19.42 0.95
CA GLU A 146 -10.11 -18.90 -0.10
C GLU A 146 -9.03 -18.01 0.53
N CYS A 147 -7.76 -18.42 0.45
CA CYS A 147 -6.61 -17.71 1.01
C CYS A 147 -5.90 -16.88 -0.08
N GLY A 148 -5.56 -15.63 0.22
CA GLY A 148 -4.88 -14.73 -0.70
C GLY A 148 -3.44 -15.12 -1.05
N PRO A 149 -2.82 -14.46 -2.04
CA PRO A 149 -1.39 -14.60 -2.31
C PRO A 149 -0.55 -14.34 -1.04
N ASN A 150 0.49 -15.15 -0.82
CA ASN A 150 1.29 -15.16 0.42
C ASN A 150 0.45 -15.22 1.72
N GLU A 151 -0.77 -15.78 1.65
CA GLU A 151 -1.71 -15.93 2.77
C GLU A 151 -2.02 -14.61 3.51
N GLN A 152 -1.89 -13.46 2.84
CA GLN A 152 -2.05 -12.13 3.46
C GLN A 152 -3.51 -11.75 3.78
N TYR A 153 -4.47 -12.52 3.28
CA TYR A 153 -5.89 -12.38 3.61
C TYR A 153 -6.58 -13.74 3.46
N LEU A 154 -7.79 -13.87 4.01
CA LEU A 154 -8.66 -15.02 3.74
C LEU A 154 -10.13 -14.62 3.62
N ARG A 155 -10.91 -15.46 2.94
CA ARG A 155 -12.34 -15.22 2.65
C ARG A 155 -13.11 -16.53 2.78
N LEU A 156 -14.23 -16.49 3.52
CA LEU A 156 -15.16 -17.62 3.62
C LEU A 156 -16.17 -17.59 2.48
N ILE A 157 -16.41 -18.76 1.87
CA ILE A 157 -17.38 -18.98 0.81
C ILE A 157 -18.33 -20.10 1.26
N THR A 158 -19.62 -19.77 1.29
CA THR A 158 -20.66 -20.68 1.78
C THR A 158 -21.14 -21.65 0.69
N THR A 159 -21.86 -22.70 1.10
CA THR A 159 -22.57 -23.65 0.22
C THR A 159 -23.58 -22.98 -0.71
N ARG A 160 -24.08 -21.77 -0.37
CA ARG A 160 -24.93 -20.93 -1.23
C ARG A 160 -24.14 -20.04 -2.20
N ARG A 161 -22.81 -20.19 -2.27
CA ARG A 161 -21.85 -19.34 -3.00
C ARG A 161 -21.84 -17.87 -2.59
N TYR A 162 -22.50 -17.52 -1.47
CA TYR A 162 -22.32 -16.23 -0.83
C TYR A 162 -20.89 -16.15 -0.26
N LYS A 163 -20.19 -15.06 -0.60
CA LYS A 163 -18.84 -14.75 -0.14
C LYS A 163 -18.93 -13.75 1.01
N LEU A 164 -18.26 -14.01 2.12
CA LEU A 164 -18.08 -13.01 3.17
C LEU A 164 -17.06 -11.93 2.73
N PRO A 165 -17.02 -10.78 3.42
CA PRO A 165 -15.92 -9.81 3.29
C PRO A 165 -14.54 -10.48 3.38
N SER A 166 -13.55 -9.93 2.68
CA SER A 166 -12.17 -10.42 2.76
C SER A 166 -11.52 -9.95 4.06
N TRP A 167 -11.03 -10.88 4.88
CA TRP A 167 -10.33 -10.58 6.13
C TRP A 167 -8.86 -10.38 5.81
N THR A 168 -8.43 -9.13 5.75
CA THR A 168 -7.04 -8.73 5.52
C THR A 168 -6.25 -8.89 6.82
N THR A 169 -5.67 -10.08 6.99
CA THR A 169 -4.86 -10.45 8.15
C THR A 169 -3.50 -9.77 8.15
N GLY A 170 -2.91 -9.57 6.96
CA GLY A 170 -1.55 -9.08 6.81
C GLY A 170 -0.50 -9.97 7.49
N SER A 171 -0.82 -11.26 7.68
CA SER A 171 0.12 -12.27 8.19
C SER A 171 -0.28 -13.68 7.79
N SER A 172 0.67 -14.42 7.22
CA SER A 172 0.56 -15.84 6.91
C SER A 172 0.26 -16.68 8.16
N LYS A 173 0.93 -16.43 9.29
CA LYS A 173 0.65 -17.14 10.56
C LYS A 173 -0.76 -16.86 11.09
N LEU A 174 -1.24 -15.60 11.04
CA LEU A 174 -2.60 -15.27 11.45
C LEU A 174 -3.65 -15.96 10.57
N THR A 175 -3.46 -15.95 9.24
CA THR A 175 -4.33 -16.68 8.31
C THR A 175 -4.35 -18.19 8.61
N LYS A 176 -3.18 -18.82 8.78
CA LYS A 176 -3.08 -20.23 9.16
C LYS A 176 -3.76 -20.53 10.50
N ALA A 177 -3.60 -19.65 11.50
CA ALA A 177 -4.23 -19.81 12.81
C ALA A 177 -5.77 -19.75 12.74
N ILE A 178 -6.33 -18.78 12.00
CA ILE A 178 -7.77 -18.69 11.76
C ILE A 178 -8.28 -19.93 11.02
N CYS A 179 -7.63 -20.33 9.92
CA CYS A 179 -8.01 -21.53 9.15
C CYS A 179 -8.00 -22.79 10.02
N ASN A 180 -6.94 -23.00 10.80
CA ASN A 180 -6.81 -24.13 11.73
C ASN A 180 -7.90 -24.12 12.81
N ALA A 181 -8.25 -22.94 13.35
CA ALA A 181 -9.30 -22.79 14.34
C ALA A 181 -10.70 -23.09 13.76
N ILE A 182 -10.98 -22.68 12.52
CA ILE A 182 -12.23 -23.04 11.81
C ILE A 182 -12.28 -24.55 11.55
N SER A 183 -11.20 -25.17 11.04
CA SER A 183 -11.15 -26.62 10.84
C SER A 183 -11.31 -27.39 12.17
N PHE A 184 -10.67 -26.95 13.25
CA PHE A 184 -10.87 -27.52 14.59
C PHE A 184 -12.33 -27.39 15.05
N ALA A 185 -12.93 -26.21 14.91
CA ALA A 185 -14.34 -25.99 15.24
C ALA A 185 -15.29 -26.89 14.43
N THR A 186 -15.04 -27.08 13.13
CA THR A 186 -15.83 -28.02 12.30
C THR A 186 -15.70 -29.47 12.78
N ALA A 187 -14.52 -29.88 13.27
CA ALA A 187 -14.32 -31.22 13.84
C ALA A 187 -15.04 -31.39 15.19
N VAL A 188 -15.03 -30.38 16.05
CA VAL A 188 -15.78 -30.36 17.32
C VAL A 188 -17.29 -30.45 17.08
N GLY A 189 -17.82 -29.60 16.19
CA GLY A 189 -19.23 -29.63 15.77
C GLY A 189 -19.62 -30.82 14.87
N ARG A 190 -18.66 -31.67 14.49
CA ARG A 190 -18.82 -32.86 13.61
C ARG A 190 -19.35 -32.53 12.22
N TYR A 191 -19.07 -31.33 11.73
CA TYR A 191 -19.39 -30.87 10.39
C TYR A 191 -18.37 -31.37 9.37
N VAL A 192 -18.68 -31.23 8.07
CA VAL A 192 -17.69 -31.43 7.00
C VAL A 192 -16.69 -30.28 7.07
N SER A 193 -15.40 -30.58 7.24
CA SER A 193 -14.36 -29.52 7.21
C SER A 193 -14.41 -28.80 5.86
N PRO A 194 -14.36 -27.45 5.85
CA PRO A 194 -14.28 -26.70 4.60
C PRO A 194 -12.98 -27.04 3.87
N LYS A 195 -13.00 -26.89 2.55
CA LYS A 195 -11.79 -26.96 1.73
C LYS A 195 -10.98 -25.69 1.92
N ILE A 196 -9.66 -25.77 1.81
CA ILE A 196 -8.77 -24.59 1.77
C ILE A 196 -8.16 -24.53 0.37
N SER A 197 -8.17 -23.35 -0.26
CA SER A 197 -7.59 -23.11 -1.60
C SER A 197 -6.93 -21.74 -1.68
N ALA A 198 -5.93 -21.61 -2.54
CA ALA A 198 -5.40 -20.30 -2.94
C ALA A 198 -6.41 -19.53 -3.82
N ALA A 199 -6.36 -18.20 -3.74
CA ALA A 199 -7.17 -17.24 -4.48
C ALA A 199 -6.68 -17.07 -5.94
N ASN A 200 -6.59 -18.18 -6.68
CA ASN A 200 -5.99 -18.24 -8.02
C ASN A 200 -6.52 -17.17 -8.99
N MET A 201 -7.80 -16.80 -8.89
CA MET A 201 -8.41 -15.77 -9.73
C MET A 201 -7.89 -14.35 -9.44
N GLN A 202 -7.59 -14.04 -8.18
CA GLN A 202 -6.97 -12.76 -7.81
C GLN A 202 -5.52 -12.72 -8.29
N GLU A 203 -4.75 -13.79 -8.05
CA GLU A 203 -3.36 -13.89 -8.52
C GLU A 203 -3.26 -13.76 -10.05
N ILE A 204 -4.17 -14.39 -10.79
CA ILE A 204 -4.29 -14.24 -12.24
C ILE A 204 -4.64 -12.80 -12.65
N SER A 205 -5.44 -12.06 -11.86
CA SER A 205 -5.74 -10.66 -12.16
C SER A 205 -4.57 -9.72 -11.89
N ILE A 206 -3.88 -9.91 -10.75
CA ILE A 206 -2.60 -9.24 -10.45
C ILE A 206 -1.62 -9.47 -11.61
N LYS A 207 -1.40 -10.72 -12.01
CA LYS A 207 -0.48 -11.06 -13.11
C LYS A 207 -0.94 -10.51 -14.47
N LYS A 208 -2.24 -10.38 -14.74
CA LYS A 208 -2.75 -9.68 -15.94
C LYS A 208 -2.44 -8.18 -15.92
N PHE A 209 -2.63 -7.52 -14.78
CA PHE A 209 -2.29 -6.11 -14.61
C PHE A 209 -0.78 -5.87 -14.80
N LEU A 210 0.05 -6.66 -14.11
CA LEU A 210 1.51 -6.60 -14.19
C LEU A 210 2.04 -6.89 -15.61
N ALA A 211 1.45 -7.86 -16.32
CA ALA A 211 1.86 -8.22 -17.68
C ALA A 211 1.77 -7.05 -18.67
N ILE A 212 0.80 -6.14 -18.49
CA ILE A 212 0.63 -4.95 -19.34
C ILE A 212 1.79 -3.97 -19.16
N ASP A 213 2.20 -3.71 -17.92
CA ASP A 213 3.30 -2.77 -17.60
C ASP A 213 4.69 -3.37 -17.84
N LEU A 214 4.86 -4.67 -17.58
CA LEU A 214 6.07 -5.46 -17.90
C LEU A 214 6.15 -5.93 -19.36
N LYS A 215 5.17 -5.56 -20.19
CA LYS A 215 5.08 -5.88 -21.63
C LYS A 215 5.19 -7.38 -21.94
N ARG A 216 4.67 -8.23 -21.05
CA ARG A 216 4.65 -9.70 -21.19
C ARG A 216 3.51 -10.14 -22.11
N SER A 217 3.69 -11.29 -22.78
CA SER A 217 2.67 -11.83 -23.70
C SER A 217 1.51 -12.51 -22.97
N ALA A 218 1.77 -13.15 -21.84
CA ALA A 218 0.77 -13.80 -21.00
C ALA A 218 1.03 -13.58 -19.49
N PRO A 219 -0.01 -13.73 -18.64
CA PRO A 219 0.14 -13.64 -17.18
C PRO A 219 1.04 -14.72 -16.57
N SER A 220 1.28 -15.82 -17.30
CA SER A 220 2.26 -16.86 -16.95
C SER A 220 3.70 -16.34 -16.91
N ASP A 221 4.00 -15.28 -17.66
CA ASP A 221 5.36 -14.81 -17.91
C ASP A 221 5.76 -13.70 -16.92
N VAL A 222 4.92 -13.47 -15.91
CA VAL A 222 5.13 -12.53 -14.81
C VAL A 222 5.57 -13.31 -13.57
N SER A 223 6.82 -13.13 -13.18
CA SER A 223 7.32 -13.62 -11.89
C SER A 223 6.70 -12.79 -10.76
N LEU A 224 5.86 -13.42 -9.94
CA LEU A 224 5.33 -12.83 -8.70
C LEU A 224 6.16 -13.41 -7.56
N LEU A 225 7.10 -12.62 -7.03
CA LEU A 225 8.04 -13.07 -6.00
C LEU A 225 7.45 -12.94 -4.59
N ARG A 226 6.74 -11.83 -4.31
CA ARG A 226 5.98 -11.65 -3.06
C ARG A 226 4.78 -10.71 -3.25
N TYR A 227 3.72 -11.01 -2.52
CA TYR A 227 2.60 -10.13 -2.21
C TYR A 227 2.58 -9.85 -0.71
N SER A 228 2.38 -8.61 -0.28
CA SER A 228 2.33 -8.24 1.15
C SER A 228 1.35 -7.10 1.39
N LEU A 229 0.62 -7.16 2.50
CA LEU A 229 -0.21 -6.04 2.95
C LEU A 229 0.61 -5.13 3.88
N THR A 230 0.81 -3.90 3.44
CA THR A 230 1.70 -2.93 4.07
C THR A 230 0.98 -1.60 4.24
N PHE A 231 1.48 -0.73 5.11
CA PHE A 231 1.19 0.69 4.99
C PHE A 231 2.38 1.34 4.30
N TRP A 232 2.16 1.85 3.09
CA TRP A 232 3.16 2.63 2.37
C TRP A 232 3.00 4.10 2.75
N GLU A 233 4.08 4.78 3.12
CA GLU A 233 4.04 6.24 3.25
C GLU A 233 4.04 6.85 1.84
N GLU A 234 2.93 7.45 1.41
CA GLU A 234 2.87 8.21 0.15
C GLU A 234 3.94 9.31 0.23
N PRO A 235 5.00 9.27 -0.60
CA PRO A 235 6.09 10.21 -0.48
C PRO A 235 5.61 11.64 -0.60
N GLN A 236 6.10 12.50 0.30
CA GLN A 236 5.32 13.64 0.73
C GLN A 236 5.15 14.75 -0.33
N LEU A 237 4.14 14.55 -1.18
CA LEU A 237 3.01 15.48 -1.21
C LEU A 237 2.37 15.59 0.18
N THR A 238 3.13 16.19 1.11
CA THR A 238 2.59 16.97 2.23
C THR A 238 1.36 17.73 1.75
N GLY A 239 0.38 17.99 2.63
CA GLY A 239 -0.73 18.91 2.30
C GLY A 239 -0.24 20.28 1.77
N LYS A 240 1.01 20.67 2.10
CA LYS A 240 1.73 21.84 1.56
C LYS A 240 1.94 21.83 0.03
N ASN A 241 1.87 20.67 -0.63
CA ASN A 241 2.34 20.43 -2.00
C ASN A 241 1.23 20.13 -3.03
N LEU A 242 -0.03 19.88 -2.65
CA LEU A 242 -1.12 19.85 -3.63
C LEU A 242 -1.37 21.28 -4.13
N ARG A 243 -0.66 21.67 -5.19
CA ARG A 243 -0.65 23.01 -5.78
C ARG A 243 -0.93 22.90 -7.27
N LYS A 244 -2.07 23.43 -7.71
CA LYS A 244 -2.33 23.68 -9.14
C LYS A 244 -2.76 25.12 -9.32
N GLU A 245 -2.14 25.82 -10.25
CA GLU A 245 -2.47 27.20 -10.60
C GLU A 245 -2.62 27.36 -12.12
N GLY A 246 -3.45 28.30 -12.55
CA GLY A 246 -3.74 28.49 -13.98
C GLY A 246 -4.73 29.62 -14.25
N LEU A 247 -4.87 29.96 -15.53
CA LEU A 247 -5.84 30.95 -16.01
C LEU A 247 -7.06 30.22 -16.56
N LEU A 248 -8.17 30.26 -15.80
CA LEU A 248 -9.43 29.62 -16.14
C LEU A 248 -10.51 30.68 -16.34
N TYR A 249 -11.54 30.34 -17.12
CA TYR A 249 -12.79 31.09 -17.06
C TYR A 249 -13.62 30.56 -15.89
N THR A 250 -14.04 31.46 -14.99
CA THR A 250 -14.88 31.13 -13.84
C THR A 250 -16.29 31.67 -14.02
N ARG A 251 -17.31 30.86 -13.67
CA ARG A 251 -18.69 31.29 -13.44
C ARG A 251 -19.23 30.63 -12.17
N VAL A 252 -20.04 31.35 -11.39
CA VAL A 252 -20.76 30.83 -10.21
C VAL A 252 -22.25 30.86 -10.50
N SER A 253 -22.90 29.69 -10.47
CA SER A 253 -24.35 29.57 -10.43
C SER A 253 -24.83 29.61 -8.97
N SER A 254 -25.96 30.25 -8.70
CA SER A 254 -26.62 30.19 -7.39
C SER A 254 -28.11 30.58 -7.47
N PRO A 255 -28.95 30.07 -6.54
CA PRO A 255 -30.37 30.38 -6.48
C PRO A 255 -30.65 31.88 -6.35
N PRO A 256 -31.81 32.40 -6.82
CA PRO A 256 -32.14 33.82 -6.77
C PRO A 256 -32.03 34.45 -5.37
N MET A 257 -32.46 33.72 -4.33
CA MET A 257 -32.43 34.23 -2.94
C MET A 257 -31.00 34.45 -2.42
N GLN A 258 -30.07 33.53 -2.72
CA GLN A 258 -28.67 33.68 -2.32
C GLN A 258 -27.91 34.70 -3.17
N ARG A 259 -28.30 34.85 -4.44
CA ARG A 259 -27.79 35.91 -5.32
C ARG A 259 -28.12 37.29 -4.75
N LEU A 260 -29.36 37.50 -4.32
CA LEU A 260 -29.77 38.73 -3.62
C LEU A 260 -28.98 38.95 -2.33
N ALA A 261 -28.75 37.92 -1.51
CA ALA A 261 -27.93 38.02 -0.31
C ALA A 261 -26.47 38.44 -0.60
N ARG A 262 -25.83 37.85 -1.61
CA ARG A 262 -24.46 38.21 -2.03
C ARG A 262 -24.37 39.66 -2.53
N LEU A 263 -25.37 40.11 -3.29
CA LEU A 263 -25.47 41.49 -3.78
C LEU A 263 -25.68 42.49 -2.63
N ALA A 264 -26.50 42.16 -1.63
CA ALA A 264 -26.72 43.00 -0.44
C ALA A 264 -25.43 43.24 0.36
N VAL A 265 -24.55 42.23 0.45
CA VAL A 265 -23.22 42.32 1.11
C VAL A 265 -22.12 42.82 0.13
N LYS A 266 -22.49 43.30 -1.07
CA LYS A 266 -21.58 43.82 -2.12
C LYS A 266 -20.48 42.83 -2.57
N GLN A 267 -20.68 41.52 -2.38
CA GLN A 267 -19.72 40.52 -2.85
C GLN A 267 -19.71 40.46 -4.39
N LYS A 268 -18.52 40.37 -5.00
CA LYS A 268 -18.36 40.26 -6.46
C LYS A 268 -18.98 38.95 -6.95
N THR A 269 -20.12 39.01 -7.64
CA THR A 269 -20.71 37.81 -8.26
C THR A 269 -20.03 37.49 -9.59
N PHE A 270 -19.80 36.20 -9.82
CA PHE A 270 -19.28 35.64 -11.08
C PHE A 270 -20.42 35.02 -11.90
N GLU A 271 -21.58 35.69 -11.97
CA GLU A 271 -22.75 35.17 -12.70
C GLU A 271 -22.52 35.05 -14.22
N THR A 272 -21.58 35.81 -14.76
CA THR A 272 -21.06 35.69 -16.13
C THR A 272 -19.64 35.14 -16.11
N TRP A 273 -19.25 34.45 -17.19
CA TRP A 273 -17.87 33.97 -17.37
C TRP A 273 -16.88 35.11 -17.37
N LYS A 274 -15.93 35.07 -16.43
CA LYS A 274 -14.81 36.02 -16.36
C LYS A 274 -13.50 35.23 -16.42
N ALA A 275 -12.51 35.73 -17.14
CA ALA A 275 -11.16 35.21 -17.04
C ALA A 275 -10.64 35.49 -15.62
N THR A 276 -10.03 34.48 -15.00
CA THR A 276 -9.61 34.50 -13.60
C THR A 276 -8.34 33.69 -13.43
N TYR A 277 -7.53 34.07 -12.45
CA TYR A 277 -6.43 33.24 -12.00
C TYR A 277 -6.89 32.38 -10.83
N VAL A 278 -6.78 31.07 -10.96
CA VAL A 278 -7.28 30.09 -9.99
C VAL A 278 -6.10 29.34 -9.39
N THR A 279 -6.08 29.19 -8.06
CA THR A 279 -5.08 28.36 -7.36
C THR A 279 -5.77 27.40 -6.41
N LEU A 280 -5.59 26.10 -6.63
CA LEU A 280 -5.81 25.07 -5.62
C LEU A 280 -4.54 24.95 -4.77
N ARG A 281 -4.67 25.04 -3.44
CA ARG A 281 -3.60 24.82 -2.47
C ARG A 281 -4.17 24.02 -1.30
N ALA A 282 -3.66 22.81 -1.08
CA ALA A 282 -4.22 21.86 -0.11
C ALA A 282 -5.73 21.65 -0.35
N ASP A 283 -6.55 21.97 0.65
CA ASP A 283 -8.02 21.93 0.65
C ASP A 283 -8.68 23.12 -0.04
N ARG A 284 -7.96 24.24 -0.25
CA ARG A 284 -8.55 25.53 -0.62
C ARG A 284 -8.37 25.87 -2.08
N LEU A 285 -9.51 26.13 -2.72
CA LEU A 285 -9.61 26.66 -4.08
C LEU A 285 -9.86 28.18 -4.02
N ASN A 286 -8.85 28.94 -4.43
CA ASN A 286 -8.84 30.41 -4.39
C ASN A 286 -8.91 30.98 -5.82
N ILE A 287 -9.74 32.01 -6.02
CA ILE A 287 -10.01 32.63 -7.32
C ILE A 287 -9.69 34.13 -7.23
N TYR A 288 -8.78 34.59 -8.09
CA TYR A 288 -8.27 35.95 -8.16
C TYR A 288 -8.67 36.61 -9.49
N THR A 289 -8.70 37.95 -9.55
CA THR A 289 -8.96 38.68 -10.81
C THR A 289 -7.74 38.61 -11.71
N SER A 290 -6.54 38.74 -11.12
CA SER A 290 -5.23 38.65 -11.77
C SER A 290 -4.26 37.83 -10.91
N LYS A 291 -3.20 37.28 -11.53
CA LYS A 291 -2.07 36.64 -10.81
C LYS A 291 -1.30 37.63 -9.90
N SER A 292 -1.48 38.93 -10.09
CA SER A 292 -0.92 40.00 -9.26
C SER A 292 -1.69 40.28 -7.96
N ASP A 293 -2.91 39.75 -7.80
CA ASP A 293 -3.77 40.09 -6.68
C ASP A 293 -3.30 39.37 -5.40
N LYS A 294 -3.17 40.10 -4.29
CA LYS A 294 -2.74 39.52 -3.00
C LYS A 294 -3.84 38.73 -2.29
N GLU A 295 -5.10 39.09 -2.51
CA GLU A 295 -6.27 38.51 -1.85
C GLU A 295 -7.22 37.89 -2.88
N PRO A 296 -7.79 36.71 -2.61
CA PRO A 296 -8.74 36.07 -3.52
C PRO A 296 -10.11 36.74 -3.44
N VAL A 297 -10.78 36.85 -4.59
CA VAL A 297 -12.16 37.34 -4.70
C VAL A 297 -13.17 36.30 -4.19
N LEU A 298 -12.85 35.02 -4.35
CA LEU A 298 -13.58 33.90 -3.77
C LEU A 298 -12.59 32.85 -3.24
N SER A 299 -12.87 32.28 -2.07
CA SER A 299 -12.13 31.17 -1.48
C SER A 299 -13.14 30.10 -1.07
N TYR A 300 -12.96 28.88 -1.55
CA TYR A 300 -13.78 27.72 -1.20
C TYR A 300 -12.89 26.67 -0.52
N ALA A 301 -13.30 26.19 0.65
CA ALA A 301 -12.76 24.96 1.22
C ALA A 301 -13.46 23.78 0.55
N LEU A 302 -12.68 22.83 0.00
CA LEU A 302 -13.19 21.64 -0.67
C LEU A 302 -13.42 20.45 0.27
N LEU A 303 -13.02 20.60 1.54
CA LEU A 303 -13.17 19.60 2.61
C LEU A 303 -14.25 19.93 3.63
N ASP A 304 -14.78 21.14 3.59
CA ASP A 304 -15.95 21.55 4.36
C ASP A 304 -17.17 20.72 3.94
N GLU A 305 -18.09 20.41 4.86
CA GLU A 305 -19.32 19.63 4.61
C GLU A 305 -20.12 20.21 3.43
N ASN A 306 -19.97 21.51 3.20
CA ASN A 306 -20.56 22.22 2.09
C ASN A 306 -20.13 21.71 0.70
N CYS A 307 -19.03 20.97 0.53
CA CYS A 307 -18.57 20.50 -0.79
C CYS A 307 -19.09 19.08 -1.12
N GLN A 308 -20.11 19.00 -1.99
CA GLN A 308 -20.73 17.72 -2.39
C GLN A 308 -19.85 16.89 -3.34
N GLY A 309 -19.07 17.54 -4.21
CA GLY A 309 -18.15 16.88 -5.14
C GLY A 309 -17.90 17.69 -6.41
N CYS A 310 -17.16 17.11 -7.37
CA CYS A 310 -16.93 17.72 -8.68
C CYS A 310 -17.12 16.74 -9.84
N ARG A 311 -17.48 17.25 -11.03
CA ARG A 311 -17.74 16.48 -12.26
C ARG A 311 -17.36 17.25 -13.53
N ARG A 312 -17.22 16.55 -14.65
CA ARG A 312 -17.14 17.19 -15.98
C ARG A 312 -18.54 17.68 -16.38
N ASN A 313 -18.70 18.97 -16.62
CA ASN A 313 -19.98 19.50 -17.12
C ASN A 313 -20.01 19.45 -18.65
N ARG A 314 -21.04 18.78 -19.20
CA ARG A 314 -21.24 18.60 -20.65
C ARG A 314 -22.35 19.47 -21.24
N THR A 315 -23.09 20.20 -20.41
CA THR A 315 -24.24 21.02 -20.80
C THR A 315 -23.94 22.52 -20.75
N SER A 316 -22.71 22.91 -20.37
CA SER A 316 -22.26 24.28 -20.38
C SER A 316 -22.01 24.80 -21.79
N ASP A 317 -22.40 26.06 -21.96
CA ASP A 317 -21.99 27.04 -22.97
C ASP A 317 -20.48 27.25 -23.17
N ARG A 318 -19.60 26.64 -22.34
CA ARG A 318 -18.16 26.55 -22.61
C ARG A 318 -17.68 25.09 -22.62
N PRO A 319 -16.87 24.68 -23.62
CA PRO A 319 -16.22 23.38 -23.60
C PRO A 319 -15.22 23.29 -22.45
N PHE A 320 -14.79 22.06 -22.14
CA PHE A 320 -13.73 21.80 -21.15
C PHE A 320 -14.05 22.31 -19.72
N THR A 321 -15.34 22.34 -19.36
CA THR A 321 -15.82 22.82 -18.06
C THR A 321 -15.79 21.72 -16.98
N VAL A 322 -15.17 22.04 -15.83
CA VAL A 322 -15.33 21.33 -14.55
C VAL A 322 -16.41 22.04 -13.74
N GLU A 323 -17.27 21.28 -13.09
CA GLU A 323 -18.29 21.77 -12.15
C GLU A 323 -18.01 21.23 -10.75
N ILE A 324 -18.00 22.12 -9.76
CA ILE A 324 -17.94 21.80 -8.33
C ILE A 324 -19.29 22.15 -7.73
N MET A 325 -19.88 21.23 -6.98
CA MET A 325 -21.23 21.34 -6.42
C MET A 325 -21.15 21.53 -4.91
N PHE A 326 -21.94 22.47 -4.39
CA PHE A 326 -22.02 22.74 -2.96
C PHE A 326 -23.46 22.54 -2.43
N THR A 327 -23.58 22.17 -1.15
CA THR A 327 -24.83 21.88 -0.42
C THR A 327 -25.93 22.92 -0.59
N ASN A 328 -25.55 24.19 -0.71
CA ASN A 328 -26.46 25.32 -0.81
C ASN A 328 -26.96 25.58 -2.25
N ASP A 329 -27.07 24.57 -3.11
CA ASP A 329 -27.38 24.69 -4.56
C ASP A 329 -26.48 25.66 -5.34
N VAL A 330 -25.29 25.97 -4.80
CA VAL A 330 -24.28 26.77 -5.48
C VAL A 330 -23.43 25.82 -6.32
N THR A 331 -23.21 26.16 -7.60
CA THR A 331 -22.19 25.47 -8.40
C THR A 331 -21.13 26.44 -8.91
N LEU A 332 -19.87 26.04 -8.77
CA LEU A 332 -18.71 26.73 -9.30
C LEU A 332 -18.28 26.03 -10.59
N LEU A 333 -18.25 26.77 -11.69
CA LEU A 333 -17.90 26.29 -13.01
C LEU A 333 -16.55 26.88 -13.43
N LEU A 334 -15.63 26.00 -13.83
CA LEU A 334 -14.28 26.33 -14.26
C LEU A 334 -14.05 25.79 -15.67
N ALA A 335 -13.94 26.65 -16.67
CA ALA A 335 -13.67 26.24 -18.05
C ALA A 335 -12.19 26.42 -18.40
N ALA A 336 -11.56 25.30 -18.76
CA ALA A 336 -10.18 25.20 -19.23
C ALA A 336 -10.03 25.58 -20.72
N LYS A 337 -8.80 25.81 -21.17
CA LYS A 337 -8.48 26.04 -22.59
C LYS A 337 -8.45 24.73 -23.38
N THR A 338 -8.13 23.60 -22.75
CA THR A 338 -8.01 22.28 -23.40
C THR A 338 -8.65 21.16 -22.59
N LYS A 339 -8.94 20.04 -23.24
CA LYS A 339 -9.39 18.80 -22.57
C LYS A 339 -8.35 18.27 -21.57
N ILE A 340 -7.06 18.31 -21.92
CA ILE A 340 -5.98 17.84 -21.04
C ILE A 340 -5.98 18.66 -19.75
N GLU A 341 -6.04 19.98 -19.87
CA GLU A 341 -6.14 20.89 -18.73
C GLU A 341 -7.42 20.68 -17.90
N GLN A 342 -8.57 20.41 -18.53
CA GLN A 342 -9.81 20.02 -17.82
C GLN A 342 -9.61 18.74 -17.01
N ASP A 343 -9.01 17.72 -17.61
CA ASP A 343 -8.79 16.42 -16.98
C ASP A 343 -7.77 16.53 -15.83
N GLU A 344 -6.71 17.32 -15.98
CA GLU A 344 -5.76 17.67 -14.90
C GLU A 344 -6.44 18.43 -13.74
N TRP A 345 -7.25 19.46 -14.03
CA TRP A 345 -7.94 20.23 -12.99
C TRP A 345 -8.97 19.39 -12.26
N LEU A 346 -9.76 18.58 -12.99
CA LEU A 346 -10.70 17.64 -12.38
C LEU A 346 -9.95 16.66 -11.47
N ASN A 347 -8.85 16.06 -11.93
CA ASN A 347 -8.07 15.12 -11.12
C ASN A 347 -7.47 15.77 -9.86
N ALA A 348 -6.96 17.01 -9.97
CA ALA A 348 -6.43 17.75 -8.83
C ALA A 348 -7.52 18.10 -7.80
N ILE A 349 -8.71 18.54 -8.27
CA ILE A 349 -9.86 18.85 -7.40
C ILE A 349 -10.44 17.58 -6.77
N MET A 350 -10.51 16.46 -7.51
CA MET A 350 -10.90 15.16 -6.97
C MET A 350 -9.91 14.68 -5.90
N LYS A 351 -8.58 14.81 -6.11
CA LYS A 351 -7.57 14.45 -5.09
C LYS A 351 -7.71 15.32 -3.84
N ALA A 352 -7.95 16.63 -3.99
CA ALA A 352 -8.23 17.51 -2.85
C ALA A 352 -9.45 17.04 -2.05
N ILE A 353 -10.60 16.80 -2.71
CA ILE A 353 -11.84 16.36 -2.06
C ILE A 353 -11.69 14.98 -1.42
N SER A 354 -10.98 14.04 -2.06
CA SER A 354 -10.80 12.69 -1.52
C SER A 354 -9.83 12.65 -0.33
N GLN A 355 -8.72 13.39 -0.36
CA GLN A 355 -7.71 13.35 0.70
C GLN A 355 -8.26 13.78 2.06
N GLY A 356 -9.18 14.75 2.12
CA GLY A 356 -9.78 15.14 3.39
C GLY A 356 -11.08 14.44 3.76
N ARG A 357 -11.81 13.83 2.81
CA ARG A 357 -12.88 12.88 3.18
C ARG A 357 -12.35 11.62 3.87
N LEU A 358 -11.05 11.33 3.72
CA LEU A 358 -10.31 10.33 4.51
C LEU A 358 -9.79 10.88 5.86
N ALA A 359 -9.79 12.20 6.08
CA ALA A 359 -9.35 12.84 7.33
C ALA A 359 -10.51 13.31 8.23
N PHE A 360 -11.75 13.30 7.72
CA PHE A 360 -12.98 13.57 8.49
C PHE A 360 -13.59 12.31 9.14
N LYS A 361 -12.90 11.17 9.08
CA LYS A 361 -13.13 10.00 9.94
C LYS A 361 -11.79 9.54 10.51
N ASP A 362 -11.67 9.66 11.83
CA ASP A 362 -10.56 9.28 12.69
C ASP A 362 -9.22 10.03 12.48
N ASP A 363 -8.40 9.99 13.54
CA ASP A 363 -7.27 10.90 13.82
C ASP A 363 -6.00 10.56 13.01
N MET A 364 -6.14 10.60 11.69
CA MET A 364 -5.18 10.06 10.73
C MET A 364 -4.35 11.15 10.03
N SER A 365 -3.62 11.94 10.82
CA SER A 365 -2.63 12.93 10.35
C SER A 365 -1.34 12.31 9.77
N SER A 366 -1.46 11.17 9.08
CA SER A 366 -0.37 10.32 8.60
C SER A 366 -0.47 10.06 7.10
N ASN A 367 0.61 10.25 6.35
CA ASN A 367 0.66 9.97 4.91
C ASN A 367 0.71 8.45 4.58
N THR A 368 0.47 7.58 5.56
CA THR A 368 0.48 6.12 5.41
C THR A 368 -0.82 5.60 4.82
N VAL A 369 -0.75 5.05 3.62
CA VAL A 369 -1.87 4.43 2.91
C VAL A 369 -1.80 2.91 3.11
N PRO A 370 -2.83 2.23 3.65
CA PRO A 370 -2.91 0.78 3.63
C PRO A 370 -3.05 0.31 2.17
N CYS A 371 -2.23 -0.66 1.75
CA CYS A 371 -2.09 -1.07 0.36
C CYS A 371 -1.49 -2.47 0.22
N SER A 372 -1.52 -2.98 -1.01
CA SER A 372 -0.76 -4.16 -1.42
C SER A 372 0.60 -3.72 -1.98
N ALA A 373 1.68 -4.22 -1.39
CA ALA A 373 3.02 -4.18 -1.98
C ALA A 373 3.24 -5.48 -2.78
N ILE A 374 3.61 -5.36 -4.05
CA ILE A 374 3.73 -6.50 -4.97
C ILE A 374 5.09 -6.47 -5.65
N LEU A 375 5.89 -7.51 -5.42
CA LEU A 375 7.27 -7.64 -5.89
C LEU A 375 7.35 -8.63 -7.07
N THR A 376 7.96 -8.18 -8.16
CA THR A 376 8.35 -9.02 -9.31
C THR A 376 9.86 -9.15 -9.42
N ASP A 377 10.32 -9.85 -10.47
CA ASP A 377 11.71 -9.94 -10.91
C ASP A 377 12.30 -8.62 -11.46
N GLU A 378 11.46 -7.65 -11.82
CA GLU A 378 11.89 -6.36 -12.39
C GLU A 378 11.55 -5.13 -11.52
N LYS A 379 10.42 -5.17 -10.78
CA LYS A 379 9.90 -4.00 -10.05
C LYS A 379 9.18 -4.36 -8.75
N LEU A 380 9.11 -3.38 -7.86
CA LEU A 380 8.17 -3.31 -6.74
C LEU A 380 7.02 -2.36 -7.12
N TYR A 381 5.79 -2.79 -6.89
CA TYR A 381 4.56 -2.04 -7.12
C TYR A 381 3.84 -1.77 -5.79
N VAL A 382 3.13 -0.64 -5.74
CA VAL A 382 2.17 -0.33 -4.68
C VAL A 382 0.80 -0.13 -5.34
N CYS A 383 -0.23 -0.84 -4.87
CA CYS A 383 -1.56 -0.80 -5.46
C CYS A 383 -2.70 -1.01 -4.45
N HIS A 384 -3.92 -0.73 -4.91
CA HIS A 384 -5.16 -1.18 -4.31
C HIS A 384 -5.85 -2.20 -5.21
N GLU A 385 -6.67 -3.08 -4.64
CA GLU A 385 -7.34 -4.17 -5.34
C GLU A 385 -8.75 -4.41 -4.81
N GLU A 386 -9.70 -4.67 -5.70
CA GLU A 386 -11.08 -5.00 -5.36
C GLU A 386 -11.36 -6.47 -5.72
N GLN A 387 -11.45 -7.36 -4.72
CA GLN A 387 -11.46 -8.82 -4.92
C GLN A 387 -12.68 -9.37 -5.70
N ASP A 388 -13.74 -8.58 -5.87
CA ASP A 388 -14.98 -9.03 -6.53
C ASP A 388 -15.17 -8.50 -7.94
N SER A 389 -14.57 -7.35 -8.28
CA SER A 389 -14.40 -6.90 -9.67
C SER A 389 -13.10 -7.42 -10.30
N LEU A 390 -12.19 -7.96 -9.47
CA LEU A 390 -10.80 -8.29 -9.80
C LEU A 390 -9.98 -7.09 -10.29
N PHE A 391 -10.44 -5.85 -10.02
CA PHE A 391 -9.78 -4.63 -10.45
C PHE A 391 -8.53 -4.31 -9.62
N VAL A 392 -7.47 -3.85 -10.29
CA VAL A 392 -6.22 -3.39 -9.67
C VAL A 392 -6.04 -1.91 -9.99
N ARG A 393 -5.97 -1.08 -8.94
CA ARG A 393 -5.68 0.35 -9.00
C ARG A 393 -4.20 0.58 -8.66
N PHE A 394 -3.44 0.99 -9.65
CA PHE A 394 -2.07 1.48 -9.46
C PHE A 394 -1.99 2.67 -8.49
N LEU A 395 -0.95 2.71 -7.65
CA LEU A 395 -0.58 3.87 -6.83
C LEU A 395 0.79 4.41 -7.24
N ASP A 396 1.85 3.61 -7.14
CA ASP A 396 3.21 3.94 -7.61
C ASP A 396 4.02 2.66 -7.92
N THR A 397 5.17 2.77 -8.61
CA THR A 397 6.13 1.66 -8.80
C THR A 397 7.57 2.15 -8.85
N ILE A 398 8.47 1.33 -8.30
CA ILE A 398 9.92 1.48 -8.42
C ILE A 398 10.50 0.21 -9.05
N LYS A 399 11.44 0.37 -9.98
CA LYS A 399 12.23 -0.76 -10.48
C LYS A 399 13.27 -1.20 -9.44
N LEU A 400 13.66 -2.47 -9.48
CA LEU A 400 14.71 -2.99 -8.59
C LEU A 400 16.10 -2.41 -8.90
N ASP A 401 16.37 -2.02 -10.16
CA ASP A 401 17.61 -1.36 -10.59
C ASP A 401 17.79 0.09 -10.04
N TYR A 402 16.86 0.58 -9.22
CA TYR A 402 16.92 1.89 -8.54
C TYR A 402 16.98 1.78 -7.00
N ILE A 403 16.93 0.58 -6.42
CA ILE A 403 16.97 0.35 -4.96
C ILE A 403 18.42 0.16 -4.54
N VAL A 404 18.99 1.15 -3.86
CA VAL A 404 20.44 1.22 -3.55
C VAL A 404 20.79 0.59 -2.21
N ARG A 405 19.88 0.68 -1.23
CA ARG A 405 20.09 0.22 0.16
C ARG A 405 18.76 -0.02 0.86
N LEU A 406 18.77 -0.89 1.86
CA LEU A 406 17.67 -1.08 2.80
C LEU A 406 18.08 -0.61 4.20
N TYR A 407 17.23 0.13 4.90
CA TYR A 407 17.44 0.51 6.29
C TYR A 407 16.43 -0.14 7.23
N ILE A 408 16.91 -0.51 8.42
CA ILE A 408 16.13 -1.05 9.54
C ILE A 408 16.37 -0.26 10.83
N ASP A 409 15.45 -0.35 11.79
CA ASP A 409 15.65 0.21 13.14
C ASP A 409 15.76 -0.90 14.18
N ALA A 410 16.89 -0.94 14.89
CA ALA A 410 17.13 -1.88 16.00
C ALA A 410 16.12 -1.71 17.16
N ASN A 411 15.41 -0.58 17.23
CA ASN A 411 14.42 -0.27 18.26
C ASN A 411 12.97 -0.50 17.79
N CYS A 412 12.72 -0.82 16.52
CA CYS A 412 11.36 -0.90 15.97
C CYS A 412 11.26 -1.94 14.84
N LYS A 413 10.75 -3.13 15.18
CA LYS A 413 10.73 -4.34 14.34
C LYS A 413 9.61 -4.39 13.28
N TYR A 414 9.02 -3.24 12.93
CA TYR A 414 7.73 -3.18 12.20
C TYR A 414 7.72 -2.18 11.04
N TYR A 415 8.90 -1.73 10.60
CA TYR A 415 9.05 -0.94 9.38
C TYR A 415 10.42 -1.13 8.74
N CYS A 416 10.47 -0.99 7.41
CA CYS A 416 11.72 -0.92 6.64
C CYS A 416 11.71 0.27 5.68
N ILE A 417 12.88 0.82 5.38
CA ILE A 417 13.04 1.95 4.45
C ILE A 417 13.90 1.50 3.27
N LEU A 418 13.43 1.73 2.04
CA LEU A 418 14.21 1.54 0.81
C LEU A 418 14.81 2.87 0.37
N GLU A 419 16.13 2.91 0.17
CA GLU A 419 16.85 4.05 -0.41
C GLU A 419 16.84 3.98 -1.92
N ILE A 420 16.47 5.10 -2.56
CA ILE A 420 16.29 5.21 -4.00
C ILE A 420 17.39 6.07 -4.60
N GLU A 421 17.94 5.64 -5.74
CA GLU A 421 18.94 6.41 -6.48
C GLU A 421 18.38 7.80 -6.87
N GLN A 422 19.19 8.85 -6.63
CA GLN A 422 18.76 10.23 -6.80
C GLN A 422 18.35 10.52 -8.25
N GLY A 423 17.15 11.10 -8.42
CA GLY A 423 16.60 11.43 -9.74
C GLY A 423 15.94 10.26 -10.50
N LYS A 424 15.97 9.03 -9.97
CA LYS A 424 15.20 7.90 -10.56
C LYS A 424 13.75 7.87 -10.06
N SER A 425 13.52 8.26 -8.81
CA SER A 425 12.19 8.53 -8.27
C SER A 425 11.84 10.01 -8.40
N GLN A 426 10.63 10.31 -8.85
CA GLN A 426 10.11 11.68 -8.96
C GLN A 426 9.59 12.22 -7.61
N ASN A 427 9.27 11.32 -6.68
CA ASN A 427 8.44 11.61 -5.50
C ASN A 427 9.22 11.53 -4.17
N SER A 428 10.33 10.78 -4.12
CA SER A 428 11.09 10.54 -2.87
C SER A 428 12.53 10.10 -3.07
N LYS A 429 13.37 10.37 -2.06
CA LYS A 429 14.61 9.59 -1.81
C LYS A 429 14.32 8.24 -1.13
N TYR A 430 13.24 8.15 -0.35
CA TYR A 430 12.94 7.00 0.50
C TYR A 430 11.52 6.47 0.27
N TRP A 431 11.37 5.15 0.17
CA TRP A 431 10.07 4.49 0.31
C TRP A 431 10.01 3.78 1.66
N ILE A 432 8.98 4.08 2.45
CA ILE A 432 8.84 3.58 3.81
C ILE A 432 7.62 2.65 3.84
N PHE A 433 7.84 1.43 4.34
CA PHE A 433 6.79 0.42 4.51
C PHE A 433 6.67 0.04 5.98
N TYR A 434 5.46 0.16 6.53
CA TYR A 434 5.11 -0.27 7.88
C TYR A 434 4.24 -1.54 7.84
N PHE A 435 4.37 -2.38 8.86
CA PHE A 435 3.72 -3.70 8.97
C PHE A 435 3.01 -3.84 10.33
N LEU A 436 2.02 -4.73 10.42
CA LEU A 436 1.39 -5.08 11.71
C LEU A 436 2.17 -6.16 12.49
N PHE A 437 3.01 -6.92 11.78
CA PHE A 437 3.75 -8.07 12.27
C PHE A 437 5.22 -7.99 11.87
N CYS A 438 6.14 -8.35 12.77
CA CYS A 438 7.58 -8.24 12.51
C CYS A 438 8.11 -9.28 11.51
N GLU A 439 7.53 -10.48 11.52
CA GLU A 439 7.83 -11.55 10.55
C GLU A 439 7.53 -11.13 9.11
N GLU A 440 6.43 -10.43 8.88
CA GLU A 440 6.00 -10.03 7.53
C GLU A 440 6.88 -8.91 6.96
N MET A 441 7.42 -8.05 7.84
CA MET A 441 8.51 -7.14 7.49
C MET A 441 9.78 -7.91 7.12
N LEU A 442 10.18 -8.90 7.94
CA LEU A 442 11.37 -9.72 7.70
C LEU A 442 11.29 -10.48 6.36
N GLU A 443 10.21 -11.22 6.10
CA GLU A 443 10.04 -11.96 4.85
C GLU A 443 9.93 -11.04 3.63
N PHE A 444 9.35 -9.84 3.78
CA PHE A 444 9.33 -8.81 2.74
C PHE A 444 10.75 -8.31 2.43
N MET A 445 11.53 -7.99 3.46
CA MET A 445 12.93 -7.58 3.32
C MET A 445 13.79 -8.66 2.67
N GLU A 446 13.67 -9.94 3.09
CA GLU A 446 14.41 -11.05 2.48
C GLU A 446 14.06 -11.19 0.99
N SER A 447 12.77 -11.07 0.66
CA SER A 447 12.29 -11.13 -0.72
C SER A 447 12.83 -9.98 -1.57
N ILE A 448 12.88 -8.75 -1.03
CA ILE A 448 13.50 -7.57 -1.67
C ILE A 448 15.00 -7.79 -1.85
N GLN A 449 15.72 -8.20 -0.79
CA GLN A 449 17.16 -8.44 -0.82
C GLN A 449 17.50 -9.47 -1.91
N LYS A 450 16.77 -10.59 -1.96
CA LYS A 450 16.93 -11.65 -2.96
C LYS A 450 16.63 -11.17 -4.38
N ALA A 451 15.53 -10.44 -4.57
CA ALA A 451 15.15 -9.93 -5.89
C ALA A 451 16.16 -8.90 -6.43
N VAL A 452 16.57 -7.94 -5.60
CA VAL A 452 17.56 -6.90 -5.95
C VAL A 452 18.95 -7.52 -6.19
N SER A 453 19.36 -8.49 -5.37
CA SER A 453 20.66 -9.17 -5.56
C SER A 453 20.71 -9.98 -6.86
N ASN A 454 19.58 -10.56 -7.31
CA ASN A 454 19.48 -11.22 -8.62
C ASN A 454 19.61 -10.22 -9.78
N VAL A 455 19.23 -8.95 -9.61
CA VAL A 455 19.33 -7.91 -10.65
C VAL A 455 20.75 -7.36 -10.76
N TYR A 456 21.41 -7.05 -9.63
CA TYR A 456 22.77 -6.50 -9.64
C TYR A 456 23.89 -7.57 -9.68
N GLN A 457 23.59 -8.83 -9.38
CA GLN A 457 24.57 -9.90 -9.10
C GLN A 457 25.51 -9.58 -7.91
N VAL A 458 25.08 -8.68 -7.03
CA VAL A 458 25.78 -8.24 -5.81
C VAL A 458 24.72 -8.07 -4.71
N LEU A 459 25.08 -8.38 -3.46
CA LEU A 459 24.17 -8.26 -2.32
C LEU A 459 23.71 -6.83 -2.01
N LEU A 460 22.41 -6.68 -1.74
CA LEU A 460 21.84 -5.43 -1.23
C LEU A 460 22.33 -5.15 0.22
N ASP A 461 22.90 -3.96 0.40
CA ASP A 461 23.37 -3.42 1.68
C ASP A 461 22.20 -3.16 2.66
N ILE A 462 22.30 -3.68 3.90
CA ILE A 462 21.35 -3.44 4.99
C ILE A 462 22.04 -2.66 6.10
N GLN A 463 21.51 -1.47 6.42
CA GLN A 463 22.10 -0.55 7.40
C GLN A 463 21.10 -0.14 8.50
N PRO A 464 21.57 0.27 9.70
CA PRO A 464 20.71 0.92 10.68
C PRO A 464 20.26 2.31 10.18
N VAL A 465 19.05 2.75 10.52
CA VAL A 465 18.61 4.14 10.26
C VAL A 465 19.48 5.11 11.08
N VAL A 466 20.35 5.88 10.40
CA VAL A 466 21.25 6.86 11.02
C VAL A 466 20.59 8.23 11.22
N ASP A 467 19.62 8.59 10.36
CA ASP A 467 18.86 9.83 10.48
C ASP A 467 17.89 9.73 11.67
N THR A 468 18.26 10.35 12.79
CA THR A 468 17.48 10.27 14.02
C THR A 468 16.13 10.99 13.95
N GLU A 469 15.89 11.92 13.02
CA GLU A 469 14.58 12.57 12.87
C GLU A 469 13.64 11.65 12.09
N LEU A 470 14.09 11.13 10.94
CA LEU A 470 13.39 10.10 10.17
C LEU A 470 13.09 8.85 11.03
N GLN A 471 14.08 8.37 11.80
CA GLN A 471 13.90 7.25 12.72
C GLN A 471 12.78 7.53 13.75
N ARG A 472 12.77 8.72 14.37
CA ARG A 472 11.75 9.09 15.36
C ARG A 472 10.35 9.18 14.75
N ASP A 473 10.21 9.67 13.52
CA ASP A 473 8.90 9.78 12.85
C ASP A 473 8.39 8.43 12.32
N CYS A 474 9.28 7.56 11.83
CA CYS A 474 8.92 6.17 11.52
C CYS A 474 8.54 5.39 12.78
N GLN A 475 9.30 5.50 13.88
CA GLN A 475 8.96 4.92 15.18
C GLN A 475 7.59 5.39 15.68
N ARG A 476 7.29 6.71 15.63
CA ARG A 476 5.99 7.26 16.01
C ARG A 476 4.85 6.67 15.16
N THR A 477 5.03 6.64 13.85
CA THR A 477 4.04 6.17 12.89
C THR A 477 3.76 4.67 13.06
N SER A 478 4.82 3.87 13.17
CA SER A 478 4.76 2.44 13.44
C SER A 478 4.08 2.14 14.77
N ASN A 479 4.54 2.72 15.88
CA ASN A 479 3.94 2.53 17.20
C ASN A 479 2.45 2.92 17.23
N ARG A 480 2.06 3.97 16.49
CA ARG A 480 0.65 4.37 16.37
C ARG A 480 -0.17 3.32 15.61
N LEU A 481 0.30 2.84 14.45
CA LEU A 481 -0.37 1.76 13.69
C LEU A 481 -0.51 0.48 14.52
N ILE A 482 0.55 0.08 15.21
CA ILE A 482 0.55 -1.05 16.15
C ILE A 482 -0.44 -0.79 17.30
N SER A 483 -0.51 0.43 17.84
CA SER A 483 -1.45 0.76 18.91
C SER A 483 -2.91 0.67 18.45
N LEU A 484 -3.24 1.05 17.22
CA LEU A 484 -4.59 0.90 16.65
C LEU A 484 -4.99 -0.58 16.52
N TYR A 485 -4.01 -1.48 16.30
CA TYR A 485 -4.21 -2.93 16.22
C TYR A 485 -4.10 -3.67 17.57
N ARG A 486 -3.50 -3.07 18.62
CA ARG A 486 -3.25 -3.71 19.93
C ARG A 486 -3.97 -3.09 21.13
N SER A 487 -4.34 -1.81 21.11
CA SER A 487 -5.17 -1.18 22.16
C SER A 487 -6.65 -1.58 22.04
N SER A 488 -7.02 -2.00 20.84
CA SER A 488 -8.23 -2.70 20.44
C SER A 488 -8.26 -4.15 20.96
N LYS A 489 -8.02 -4.36 22.26
CA LYS A 489 -8.48 -5.58 22.93
C LYS A 489 -9.97 -5.47 23.21
N LEU A 490 -10.69 -6.59 23.21
CA LEU A 490 -12.13 -6.61 23.53
C LEU A 490 -12.41 -6.55 25.04
N SER A 491 -11.43 -6.96 25.86
CA SER A 491 -11.34 -6.71 27.30
C SER A 491 -10.92 -5.27 27.61
#